data_AF-A0A7J6BPM9-F1
#
_entry.id   AF-A0A7J6BPM9-F1
#
_cell.length_a   1.000
_cell.length_b   1.000
_cell.length_c   1.000
_cell.angle_alpha   90.00
_cell.angle_beta   90.00
_cell.angle_gamma   90.00
#
_symmetry.space_group_name_H-M   'P 1'
#
loop_
_entity.id
_entity.type
_entity.pdbx_description
1 polymer ?
#
loop_
_entity_poly.entity_id
_entity_poly.type
_entity_poly.pdbx_seq_one_letter_code
_entity_poly.pdbx_strand_id
1 'polypeptide(L)'
;MSHNRPHGSRSDPQDPEMMEYFTQQVLFLKGKAMLQSSVREEKKLLVENAKLKKDIDGLKKLLQDTQKRKSVKLHQERALTAVIASKTALLGEMAPLTQMAPPSQTAPFSLSETSAAHTRPDGRRRRERRGLDAAHLNGSESACALMREQKPDVTRLDLRVARVLDVRKHPDSASLCVQEVELGEPAPRTMVSGLINHEPPEQLVGCLVVLLCNVRPVKVRGVQSQARLLCAVNQERMEPLTPPTAAQPGDRITFQNYPGEPERELNPKQRIWERLQPDLCTDAKGVATYKGVAFEVRGKGLCRAPSISNGCIK
;
A
#
# COMPACT_ATOMS: atom_id res chain seq x y z
N MET A 1 24.21 36.75 78.05
CA MET A 1 23.51 37.70 77.14
C MET A 1 24.58 38.46 76.36
N SER A 2 24.54 38.63 75.04
CA SER A 2 23.68 38.03 74.01
C SER A 2 24.34 38.11 72.62
N HIS A 3 24.04 37.12 71.78
CA HIS A 3 24.12 37.10 70.31
C HIS A 3 25.37 37.63 69.57
N ASN A 4 26.16 36.68 69.07
CA ASN A 4 26.96 36.86 67.86
C ASN A 4 26.06 36.55 66.63
N ARG A 5 26.01 37.44 65.62
CA ARG A 5 25.41 37.16 64.29
C ARG A 5 26.45 37.49 63.22
N PRO A 6 26.80 36.57 62.31
CA PRO A 6 27.57 36.91 61.12
C PRO A 6 26.66 37.64 60.12
N HIS A 7 27.12 38.78 59.60
CA HIS A 7 26.46 39.45 58.48
C HIS A 7 26.72 38.67 57.18
N GLY A 8 25.67 38.48 56.38
CA GLY A 8 25.73 37.69 55.16
C GLY A 8 26.62 38.30 54.08
N SER A 9 27.34 37.45 53.36
CA SER A 9 28.06 37.80 52.14
C SER A 9 27.10 38.30 51.07
N ARG A 10 27.30 39.56 50.65
CA ARG A 10 26.61 40.20 49.53
C ARG A 10 26.95 39.45 48.24
N SER A 11 26.01 38.68 47.70
CA SER A 11 26.15 38.01 46.40
C SER A 11 26.15 39.04 45.27
N ASP A 12 27.20 39.03 44.44
CA ASP A 12 27.32 39.96 43.32
C ASP A 12 26.31 39.63 42.19
N PRO A 13 25.72 40.65 41.52
CA PRO A 13 24.71 40.43 40.49
C PRO A 13 25.27 39.95 39.14
N GLN A 14 26.58 39.68 39.01
CA GLN A 14 27.22 39.32 37.73
C GLN A 14 27.26 37.81 37.43
N ASP A 15 27.10 36.95 38.44
CA ASP A 15 27.13 35.49 38.27
C ASP A 15 26.02 34.92 37.34
N PRO A 16 24.73 35.34 37.41
CA PRO A 16 23.68 34.70 36.61
C PRO A 16 23.78 35.02 35.12
N GLU A 17 24.10 36.25 34.73
CA GLU A 17 24.25 36.65 33.32
C GLU A 17 25.46 35.94 32.68
N MET A 18 26.57 35.79 33.42
CA MET A 18 27.75 35.08 32.94
C MET A 18 27.48 33.57 32.78
N MET A 19 26.76 32.96 33.71
CA MET A 19 26.30 31.57 33.62
C MET A 19 25.34 31.35 32.44
N GLU A 20 24.45 32.31 32.17
CA GLU A 20 23.56 32.25 31.01
C GLU A 20 24.35 32.33 29.70
N TYR A 21 25.30 33.27 29.58
CA TYR A 21 26.17 33.37 28.41
C TYR A 21 26.93 32.07 28.13
N PHE A 22 27.54 31.46 29.15
CA PHE A 22 28.22 30.16 28.98
C PHE A 22 27.24 29.03 28.61
N THR A 23 26.02 29.04 29.16
CA THR A 23 24.98 28.07 28.80
C THR A 23 24.57 28.20 27.33
N GLN A 24 24.33 29.43 26.84
CA GLN A 24 24.06 29.71 25.43
C GLN A 24 25.24 29.30 24.53
N GLN A 25 26.47 29.58 24.95
CA GLN A 25 27.68 29.22 24.21
C GLN A 25 27.88 27.69 24.10
N VAL A 26 27.57 26.93 25.16
CA VAL A 26 27.57 25.46 25.13
C VAL A 26 26.46 24.90 24.24
N LEU A 27 25.25 25.48 24.27
CA LEU A 27 24.15 25.09 23.38
C LEU A 27 24.51 25.34 21.90
N PHE A 28 25.10 26.49 21.59
CA PHE A 28 25.58 26.80 20.23
C PHE A 28 26.63 25.79 19.74
N LEU A 29 27.61 25.44 20.58
CA LEU A 29 28.63 24.45 20.24
C LEU A 29 28.03 23.04 20.03
N LYS A 30 27.07 22.62 20.86
CA LYS A 30 26.31 21.36 20.68
C LYS A 30 25.53 21.36 19.36
N GLY A 31 24.82 22.45 19.05
CA GLY A 31 24.08 22.60 17.80
C GLY A 31 24.99 22.54 16.56
N LYS A 32 26.14 23.23 16.60
CA LYS A 32 27.16 23.19 15.55
C LYS A 32 27.72 21.77 15.33
N ALA A 33 28.02 21.04 16.41
CA ALA A 33 28.49 19.66 16.33
C ALA A 33 27.43 18.72 15.72
N MET A 34 26.17 18.84 16.16
CA MET A 34 25.04 18.06 15.64
C MET A 34 24.78 18.32 14.14
N LEU A 35 24.83 19.59 13.72
CA LEU A 35 24.72 19.95 12.31
C LEU A 35 25.89 19.37 11.49
N GLN A 36 27.11 19.39 12.03
CA GLN A 36 28.28 18.82 11.36
C GLN A 36 28.19 17.29 11.24
N SER A 37 27.65 16.57 12.22
CA SER A 37 27.38 15.13 12.08
C SER A 37 26.30 14.86 11.03
N SER A 38 25.20 15.63 11.06
CA SER A 38 24.10 15.49 10.09
C SER A 38 24.57 15.67 8.63
N VAL A 39 25.33 16.73 8.35
CA VAL A 39 25.89 17.00 7.00
C VAL A 39 26.88 15.91 6.55
N ARG A 40 27.61 15.27 7.47
CA ARG A 40 28.49 14.13 7.14
C ARG A 40 27.69 12.89 6.77
N GLU A 41 26.62 12.61 7.52
CA GLU A 41 25.72 11.48 7.27
C GLU A 41 24.95 11.65 5.96
N GLU A 42 24.39 12.84 5.71
CA GLU A 42 23.75 13.19 4.43
C GLU A 42 24.67 12.96 3.23
N LYS A 43 25.94 13.41 3.31
CA LYS A 43 26.94 13.18 2.26
C LYS A 43 27.26 11.70 2.06
N LYS A 44 27.33 10.91 3.14
CA LYS A 44 27.51 9.45 3.05
C LYS A 44 26.31 8.79 2.35
N LEU A 45 25.09 9.15 2.75
CA LEU A 45 23.85 8.65 2.15
C LEU A 45 23.72 9.04 0.66
N LEU A 46 24.16 10.23 0.25
CA LEU A 46 24.20 10.63 -1.16
C LEU A 46 25.12 9.75 -2.00
N VAL A 47 26.32 9.43 -1.49
CA VAL A 47 27.27 8.53 -2.17
C VAL A 47 26.72 7.10 -2.26
N GLU A 48 26.12 6.60 -1.17
CA GLU A 48 25.50 5.27 -1.14
C GLU A 48 24.32 5.17 -2.10
N ASN A 49 23.42 6.15 -2.10
CA ASN A 49 22.32 6.23 -3.07
C ASN A 49 22.80 6.30 -4.52
N ALA A 50 23.90 7.02 -4.79
CA ALA A 50 24.50 7.07 -6.13
C ALA A 50 25.08 5.71 -6.56
N LYS A 51 25.65 4.93 -5.63
CA LYS A 51 26.10 3.55 -5.88
C LYS A 51 24.90 2.62 -6.13
N LEU A 52 23.90 2.62 -5.23
CA LEU A 52 22.71 1.78 -5.36
C LEU A 52 21.96 2.02 -6.68
N LYS A 53 21.89 3.28 -7.16
CA LYS A 53 21.33 3.59 -8.49
C LYS A 53 22.11 2.89 -9.62
N LYS A 54 23.44 2.95 -9.61
CA LYS A 54 24.30 2.26 -10.60
C LYS A 54 24.11 0.74 -10.53
N ASP A 55 24.05 0.17 -9.34
CA ASP A 55 23.87 -1.28 -9.14
C ASP A 55 22.48 -1.74 -9.65
N ILE A 56 21.43 -0.96 -9.36
CA ILE A 56 20.07 -1.19 -9.89
C ILE A 56 20.05 -1.16 -11.42
N ASP A 57 20.69 -0.18 -12.05
CA ASP A 57 20.71 -0.06 -13.52
C ASP A 57 21.57 -1.14 -14.19
N GLY A 58 22.66 -1.56 -13.55
CA GLY A 58 23.44 -2.74 -13.95
C GLY A 58 22.61 -4.04 -13.90
N LEU A 59 21.87 -4.26 -12.81
CA LEU A 59 20.98 -5.42 -12.67
C LEU A 59 19.81 -5.39 -13.66
N LYS A 60 19.22 -4.23 -13.96
CA LYS A 60 18.22 -4.08 -15.01
C LYS A 60 18.77 -4.50 -16.38
N LYS A 61 19.97 -4.04 -16.74
CA LYS A 61 20.63 -4.40 -18.01
C LYS A 61 20.90 -5.91 -18.08
N LEU A 62 21.47 -6.49 -17.03
CA LEU A 62 21.74 -7.93 -16.96
C LEU A 62 20.45 -8.77 -17.08
N LEU A 63 19.35 -8.32 -16.48
CA LEU A 63 18.04 -8.98 -16.58
C LEU A 63 17.49 -8.92 -18.02
N GLN A 64 17.56 -7.76 -18.67
CA GLN A 64 17.15 -7.61 -20.08
C GLN A 64 17.98 -8.50 -21.01
N ASP A 65 19.30 -8.52 -20.85
CA ASP A 65 20.19 -9.33 -21.69
C ASP A 65 20.00 -10.84 -21.42
N THR A 66 19.68 -11.22 -20.17
CA THR A 66 19.27 -12.60 -19.83
C THR A 66 17.94 -12.98 -20.49
N GLN A 67 16.95 -12.08 -20.51
CA GLN A 67 15.68 -12.31 -21.20
C GLN A 67 15.87 -12.46 -22.72
N LYS A 68 16.68 -11.59 -23.35
CA LYS A 68 17.05 -11.70 -24.78
C LYS A 68 17.76 -13.03 -25.09
N ARG A 69 18.71 -13.46 -24.25
CA ARG A 69 19.39 -14.75 -24.42
C ARG A 69 18.42 -15.94 -24.30
N LYS A 70 17.47 -15.88 -23.36
CA LYS A 70 16.42 -16.91 -23.22
C LYS A 70 15.47 -16.93 -24.43
N SER A 71 15.04 -15.77 -24.93
CA SER A 71 14.16 -15.73 -26.12
C SER A 71 14.88 -16.24 -27.37
N VAL A 72 16.14 -15.89 -27.59
CA VAL A 72 16.95 -16.43 -28.71
C VAL A 72 17.10 -17.94 -28.60
N LYS A 73 17.46 -18.49 -27.43
CA LYS A 73 17.54 -19.95 -27.23
C LYS A 73 16.22 -20.65 -27.54
N LEU A 74 15.11 -20.13 -27.02
CA LEU A 74 13.79 -20.72 -27.25
C LEU A 74 13.35 -20.65 -28.73
N HIS A 75 13.73 -19.61 -29.47
CA HIS A 75 13.53 -19.56 -30.93
C HIS A 75 14.42 -20.56 -31.66
N GLN A 76 15.67 -20.74 -31.22
CA GLN A 76 16.61 -21.69 -31.84
C GLN A 76 16.19 -23.15 -31.60
N GLU A 77 15.78 -23.50 -30.38
CA GLU A 77 15.20 -24.80 -30.04
C GLU A 77 13.93 -25.07 -30.86
N ARG A 78 13.02 -24.08 -30.97
CA ARG A 78 11.79 -24.21 -31.79
C ARG A 78 12.09 -24.39 -33.28
N ALA A 79 13.09 -23.69 -33.82
CA ALA A 79 13.52 -23.84 -35.21
C ALA A 79 14.13 -25.22 -35.49
N LEU A 80 14.99 -25.72 -34.60
CA LEU A 80 15.58 -27.06 -34.70
C LEU A 80 14.51 -28.16 -34.63
N THR A 81 13.55 -28.06 -33.70
CA THR A 81 12.42 -28.99 -33.59
C THR A 81 11.57 -29.00 -34.86
N ALA A 82 11.30 -27.84 -35.47
CA ALA A 82 10.56 -27.76 -36.73
C ALA A 82 11.31 -28.42 -37.91
N VAL A 83 12.62 -28.21 -38.02
CA VAL A 83 13.46 -28.84 -39.06
C VAL A 83 13.49 -30.36 -38.91
N ILE A 84 13.59 -30.87 -37.68
CA ILE A 84 13.53 -32.31 -37.40
C ILE A 84 12.17 -32.87 -37.82
N ALA A 85 11.06 -32.26 -37.39
CA ALA A 85 9.71 -32.71 -37.73
C ALA A 85 9.46 -32.78 -39.25
N SER A 86 9.91 -31.77 -40.01
CA SER A 86 9.83 -31.78 -41.48
C SER A 86 10.67 -32.89 -42.12
N LYS A 87 11.82 -33.24 -41.53
CA LYS A 87 12.67 -34.33 -42.02
C LYS A 87 12.09 -35.72 -41.74
N THR A 88 11.42 -35.91 -40.59
CA THR A 88 10.73 -37.17 -40.28
C THR A 88 9.52 -37.38 -41.20
N ALA A 89 8.79 -36.31 -41.55
CA ALA A 89 7.65 -36.37 -42.47
C ALA A 89 8.04 -36.74 -43.92
N LEU A 90 9.30 -36.51 -44.32
CA LEU A 90 9.82 -36.83 -45.66
C LEU A 90 10.42 -38.24 -45.80
N LEU A 91 10.46 -39.03 -44.72
CA LEU A 91 11.08 -40.37 -44.68
C LEU A 91 10.07 -41.48 -44.31
N GLY A 92 8.77 -41.20 -44.43
CA GLY A 92 7.67 -42.03 -43.93
C GLY A 92 6.80 -42.70 -45.01
N GLU A 93 7.41 -43.34 -46.02
CA GLU A 93 6.66 -44.19 -46.96
C GLU A 93 7.46 -45.45 -47.32
N MET A 94 7.04 -46.60 -46.77
CA MET A 94 7.39 -47.97 -47.18
C MET A 94 6.50 -48.95 -46.38
N ALA A 95 5.51 -49.56 -47.01
CA ALA A 95 4.77 -50.70 -46.45
C ALA A 95 5.53 -52.02 -46.69
N PRO A 96 5.16 -53.11 -46.01
CA PRO A 96 4.47 -54.18 -46.77
C PRO A 96 3.31 -54.89 -46.04
N LEU A 97 2.53 -55.62 -46.85
CA LEU A 97 1.35 -56.44 -46.53
C LEU A 97 1.74 -57.71 -45.71
N THR A 98 0.82 -58.48 -45.08
CA THR A 98 0.02 -59.54 -45.74
C THR A 98 -0.88 -60.34 -44.74
N GLN A 99 -2.18 -60.55 -45.07
CA GLN A 99 -3.14 -61.62 -44.61
C GLN A 99 -3.51 -61.72 -43.08
N MET A 100 -4.66 -62.25 -42.62
CA MET A 100 -5.94 -62.76 -43.20
C MET A 100 -7.12 -62.61 -42.18
N ALA A 101 -8.38 -62.93 -42.54
CA ALA A 101 -9.62 -62.44 -41.87
C ALA A 101 -10.47 -63.50 -41.08
N PRO A 102 -11.84 -63.46 -41.03
CA PRO A 102 -12.72 -63.07 -39.90
C PRO A 102 -13.63 -64.26 -39.40
N PRO A 103 -14.81 -64.14 -38.70
CA PRO A 103 -15.62 -63.01 -38.17
C PRO A 103 -16.14 -63.20 -36.70
N SER A 104 -17.03 -62.37 -36.10
CA SER A 104 -18.51 -62.51 -36.16
C SER A 104 -19.30 -61.40 -35.40
N GLN A 105 -20.31 -60.80 -36.07
CA GLN A 105 -21.61 -60.26 -35.55
C GLN A 105 -21.58 -59.07 -34.52
N THR A 106 -22.52 -58.11 -34.48
CA THR A 106 -23.84 -57.92 -35.13
C THR A 106 -24.18 -56.41 -35.30
N ALA A 107 -25.03 -56.04 -36.28
CA ALA A 107 -25.69 -54.72 -36.40
C ALA A 107 -27.18 -54.81 -35.94
N PRO A 108 -27.97 -53.71 -35.83
CA PRO A 108 -28.58 -53.05 -37.01
C PRO A 108 -28.92 -51.52 -36.94
N PHE A 109 -28.73 -50.81 -38.07
CA PHE A 109 -29.54 -49.66 -38.63
C PHE A 109 -29.79 -48.37 -37.80
N SER A 110 -30.01 -47.17 -38.37
CA SER A 110 -30.77 -46.78 -39.57
C SER A 110 -30.21 -45.57 -40.39
N LEU A 111 -30.86 -45.30 -41.54
CA LEU A 111 -30.48 -44.35 -42.61
C LEU A 111 -31.07 -42.93 -42.47
N SER A 112 -30.41 -41.92 -43.08
CA SER A 112 -31.03 -41.04 -44.10
C SER A 112 -30.02 -40.12 -44.81
N GLU A 113 -30.10 -40.03 -46.15
CA GLU A 113 -29.34 -39.12 -47.05
C GLU A 113 -29.95 -37.68 -47.03
N THR A 114 -29.43 -36.60 -47.63
CA THR A 114 -28.99 -36.31 -49.03
C THR A 114 -28.07 -35.05 -49.07
N SER A 115 -27.01 -34.95 -49.89
CA SER A 115 -26.95 -34.48 -51.31
C SER A 115 -27.52 -33.05 -51.55
N ALA A 116 -26.95 -32.09 -52.31
CA ALA A 116 -25.71 -31.94 -53.10
C ALA A 116 -25.34 -30.41 -53.16
N ALA A 117 -24.08 -29.95 -53.12
CA ALA A 117 -23.10 -29.75 -54.21
C ALA A 117 -23.25 -28.49 -55.12
N HIS A 118 -22.18 -27.67 -55.11
CA HIS A 118 -21.67 -26.71 -56.13
C HIS A 118 -22.33 -25.30 -56.26
N THR A 119 -21.65 -24.19 -56.63
CA THR A 119 -20.34 -23.96 -57.30
C THR A 119 -19.70 -22.61 -56.88
N ARG A 120 -18.38 -22.42 -57.06
CA ARG A 120 -17.63 -21.11 -57.05
C ARG A 120 -17.62 -20.49 -58.49
N PRO A 121 -16.92 -19.38 -58.88
CA PRO A 121 -15.92 -18.53 -58.18
C PRO A 121 -15.85 -16.99 -58.49
N ASP A 122 -14.85 -16.35 -57.86
CA ASP A 122 -13.98 -15.22 -58.34
C ASP A 122 -14.47 -13.74 -58.34
N GLY A 123 -13.53 -12.77 -58.30
CA GLY A 123 -13.81 -11.38 -58.78
C GLY A 123 -13.30 -10.11 -58.04
N ARG A 124 -12.01 -10.01 -57.67
CA ARG A 124 -11.18 -8.77 -57.43
C ARG A 124 -11.79 -7.33 -57.52
N ARG A 125 -11.38 -6.42 -56.60
CA ARG A 125 -10.70 -5.09 -56.80
C ARG A 125 -10.79 -4.19 -55.53
N ARG A 126 -9.73 -3.96 -54.76
CA ARG A 126 -8.71 -2.85 -54.85
C ARG A 126 -9.24 -1.46 -55.22
N ARG A 127 -9.18 -0.51 -54.26
CA ARG A 127 -8.69 0.87 -54.51
C ARG A 127 -8.21 1.59 -53.24
N GLU A 128 -7.06 2.25 -53.33
CA GLU A 128 -6.47 3.14 -52.30
C GLU A 128 -6.90 4.60 -52.52
N ARG A 129 -6.90 5.40 -51.44
CA ARG A 129 -6.50 6.84 -51.32
C ARG A 129 -6.58 7.21 -49.82
N ARG A 130 -5.48 7.53 -49.12
CA ARG A 130 -4.85 8.87 -48.96
C ARG A 130 -5.88 9.95 -48.54
N GLY A 131 -5.74 10.68 -47.43
CA GLY A 131 -4.73 10.69 -46.35
C GLY A 131 -4.89 11.96 -45.48
N LEU A 132 -4.01 12.15 -44.46
CA LEU A 132 -3.90 13.35 -43.58
C LEU A 132 -5.08 13.53 -42.58
N ASP A 133 -4.92 13.91 -41.32
CA ASP A 133 -3.75 14.45 -40.58
C ASP A 133 -3.49 13.74 -39.23
N ALA A 134 -2.28 13.93 -38.69
CA ALA A 134 -1.88 13.45 -37.37
C ALA A 134 -1.20 14.57 -36.56
N ALA A 135 -1.69 14.87 -35.36
CA ALA A 135 -0.94 15.57 -34.31
C ALA A 135 -1.70 15.58 -32.97
N HIS A 136 -1.03 15.15 -31.88
CA HIS A 136 -1.29 15.52 -30.47
C HIS A 136 -2.69 15.14 -29.88
N LEU A 137 -2.84 14.44 -28.76
CA LEU A 137 -1.93 14.18 -27.62
C LEU A 137 -2.11 12.73 -27.13
N ASN A 138 -1.07 11.89 -27.18
CA ASN A 138 -1.03 10.62 -26.46
C ASN A 138 0.41 10.33 -26.00
N GLY A 139 0.83 11.07 -24.96
CA GLY A 139 2.20 11.08 -24.44
C GLY A 139 2.32 10.83 -22.94
N SER A 140 1.32 10.20 -22.30
CA SER A 140 1.28 10.04 -20.83
C SER A 140 0.96 8.61 -20.33
N GLU A 141 0.60 7.65 -21.20
CA GLU A 141 0.29 6.28 -20.73
C GLU A 141 1.50 5.33 -20.75
N SER A 142 2.45 5.52 -21.68
CA SER A 142 3.55 4.55 -21.90
C SER A 142 4.73 4.64 -20.92
N ALA A 143 4.69 5.56 -19.95
CA ALA A 143 5.65 5.60 -18.85
C ALA A 143 5.21 4.74 -17.65
N CYS A 144 3.91 4.42 -17.53
CA CYS A 144 3.34 3.79 -16.35
C CYS A 144 3.39 2.24 -16.37
N ALA A 145 3.69 1.62 -17.52
CA ALA A 145 3.54 0.18 -17.73
C ALA A 145 4.79 -0.68 -17.49
N LEU A 146 5.91 -0.09 -17.03
CA LEU A 146 7.18 -0.82 -16.78
C LEU A 146 7.73 -0.70 -15.36
N MET A 147 6.95 -0.16 -14.43
CA MET A 147 7.11 -0.58 -13.03
C MET A 147 6.50 -1.97 -12.88
N ARG A 148 7.21 -2.86 -12.19
CA ARG A 148 6.63 -4.11 -11.66
C ARG A 148 5.32 -3.75 -10.97
N GLU A 149 4.30 -4.61 -11.03
CA GLU A 149 3.14 -4.50 -10.14
C GLU A 149 3.62 -4.60 -8.68
N GLN A 150 3.97 -3.45 -8.09
CA GLN A 150 4.31 -3.39 -6.68
C GLN A 150 3.01 -3.66 -5.93
N LYS A 151 2.98 -4.76 -5.17
CA LYS A 151 1.90 -5.04 -4.22
C LYS A 151 1.74 -3.75 -3.39
N PRO A 152 0.53 -3.16 -3.31
CA PRO A 152 0.33 -1.96 -2.51
C PRO A 152 0.84 -2.20 -1.09
N ASP A 153 1.45 -1.18 -0.52
CA ASP A 153 1.86 -1.17 0.87
C ASP A 153 1.13 -0.08 1.66
N VAL A 154 1.42 -0.04 2.96
CA VAL A 154 0.75 0.85 3.91
C VAL A 154 1.07 2.34 3.70
N THR A 155 2.11 2.70 2.93
CA THR A 155 2.49 4.10 2.69
C THR A 155 1.39 4.89 1.97
N ARG A 156 0.59 4.20 1.16
CA ARG A 156 -0.51 4.78 0.38
C ARG A 156 -1.70 5.21 1.26
N LEU A 157 -1.80 4.70 2.49
CA LEU A 157 -2.88 5.02 3.42
C LEU A 157 -2.59 6.31 4.20
N ASP A 158 -3.52 7.25 4.22
CA ASP A 158 -3.45 8.42 5.11
C ASP A 158 -4.06 8.05 6.47
N LEU A 159 -3.21 7.58 7.38
CA LEU A 159 -3.59 7.23 8.74
C LEU A 159 -3.22 8.36 9.69
N ARG A 160 -4.22 8.87 10.42
CA ARG A 160 -4.03 9.99 11.36
C ARG A 160 -4.73 9.76 12.69
N VAL A 161 -4.19 10.41 13.72
CA VAL A 161 -4.86 10.58 15.01
C VAL A 161 -5.98 11.60 14.86
N ALA A 162 -7.14 11.29 15.41
CA ALA A 162 -8.27 12.19 15.51
C ALA A 162 -8.80 12.23 16.93
N ARG A 163 -9.45 13.33 17.31
CA ARG A 163 -10.23 13.42 18.54
C ARG A 163 -11.72 13.37 18.22
N VAL A 164 -12.46 12.54 18.93
CA VAL A 164 -13.92 12.51 18.83
C VAL A 164 -14.50 13.70 19.57
N LEU A 165 -15.31 14.52 18.89
CA LEU A 165 -15.94 15.72 19.46
C LEU A 165 -17.37 15.45 19.94
N ASP A 166 -18.13 14.71 19.13
CA ASP A 166 -19.54 14.35 19.37
C ASP A 166 -19.78 12.91 18.89
N VAL A 167 -20.70 12.21 19.56
CA VAL A 167 -21.17 10.88 19.17
C VAL A 167 -22.67 10.80 19.35
N ARG A 168 -23.39 10.61 18.25
CA ARG A 168 -24.85 10.46 18.23
C ARG A 168 -25.27 9.16 17.55
N LYS A 169 -26.41 8.60 17.97
CA LYS A 169 -26.99 7.40 17.33
C LYS A 169 -27.40 7.74 15.90
N HIS A 170 -27.20 6.81 14.97
CA HIS A 170 -27.60 7.04 13.58
C HIS A 170 -29.13 7.03 13.45
N PRO A 171 -29.77 8.02 12.80
CA PRO A 171 -31.24 8.11 12.72
C PRO A 171 -31.86 6.83 12.13
N ASP A 172 -31.33 6.36 11.00
CA ASP A 172 -31.86 5.19 10.29
C ASP A 172 -31.19 3.86 10.69
N SER A 173 -30.49 3.76 11.84
CA SER A 173 -29.84 2.50 12.24
C SER A 173 -29.51 2.40 13.74
N ALA A 174 -30.05 1.37 14.39
CA ALA A 174 -29.74 1.02 15.78
C ALA A 174 -28.31 0.51 15.99
N SER A 175 -27.61 0.03 14.95
CA SER A 175 -26.27 -0.55 15.02
C SER A 175 -25.15 0.40 14.58
N LEU A 176 -25.47 1.65 14.27
CA LEU A 176 -24.51 2.65 13.81
C LEU A 176 -24.57 3.90 14.68
N CYS A 177 -23.43 4.57 14.77
CA CYS A 177 -23.26 5.87 15.38
C CYS A 177 -22.58 6.82 14.38
N VAL A 178 -22.89 8.09 14.49
CA VAL A 178 -22.32 9.19 13.71
C VAL A 178 -21.42 9.97 14.65
N GLN A 179 -20.18 10.21 14.25
CA GLN A 179 -19.20 10.98 15.01
C GLN A 179 -18.73 12.20 14.24
N GLU A 180 -18.60 13.33 14.93
CA GLU A 180 -17.75 14.42 14.45
C GLU A 180 -16.34 14.27 15.03
N VAL A 181 -15.33 14.39 14.18
CA VAL A 181 -13.93 14.18 14.56
C VAL A 181 -13.03 15.34 14.14
N GLU A 182 -12.19 15.78 15.07
CA GLU A 182 -11.12 16.75 14.86
C GLU A 182 -9.87 16.04 14.34
N LEU A 183 -9.30 16.54 13.24
CA LEU A 183 -8.15 15.95 12.53
C LEU A 183 -6.98 16.94 12.34
N GLY A 184 -6.95 18.04 13.10
CA GLY A 184 -6.04 19.16 12.85
C GLY A 184 -6.35 19.93 11.55
N GLU A 185 -7.51 19.66 10.96
CA GLU A 185 -8.05 20.34 9.77
C GLU A 185 -8.93 21.53 10.20
N PRO A 186 -9.13 22.56 9.35
CA PRO A 186 -9.90 23.76 9.71
C PRO A 186 -11.39 23.50 9.97
N ALA A 187 -11.91 22.32 9.62
CA ALA A 187 -13.25 21.87 9.95
C ALA A 187 -13.20 20.40 10.43
N PRO A 188 -14.03 20.01 11.42
CA PRO A 188 -14.23 18.61 11.76
C PRO A 188 -14.78 17.81 10.58
N ARG A 189 -14.48 16.51 10.56
CA ARG A 189 -15.09 15.57 9.60
C ARG A 189 -16.17 14.75 10.27
N THR A 190 -17.22 14.43 9.51
CA THR A 190 -18.22 13.44 9.92
C THR A 190 -17.78 12.03 9.53
N MET A 191 -17.88 11.08 10.44
CA MET A 191 -17.71 9.65 10.16
C MET A 191 -18.89 8.83 10.70
N VAL A 192 -19.08 7.63 10.15
CA VAL A 192 -20.11 6.68 10.57
C VAL A 192 -19.44 5.34 10.92
N SER A 193 -19.73 4.80 12.09
CA SER A 193 -19.11 3.56 12.57
C SER A 193 -20.08 2.67 13.35
N GLY A 194 -19.72 1.39 13.49
CA GLY A 194 -20.57 0.34 14.08
C GLY A 194 -20.27 -0.01 15.54
N LEU A 195 -19.72 0.92 16.33
CA LEU A 195 -19.23 0.63 17.69
C LEU A 195 -20.32 0.59 18.77
N ILE A 196 -21.55 1.00 18.48
CA ILE A 196 -22.61 1.19 19.50
C ILE A 196 -22.94 -0.04 20.36
N ASN A 197 -22.60 -1.24 19.90
CA ASN A 197 -22.80 -2.51 20.64
C ASN A 197 -21.56 -2.95 21.43
N HIS A 198 -20.42 -2.26 21.29
CA HIS A 198 -19.13 -2.61 21.88
C HIS A 198 -18.60 -1.51 22.81
N GLU A 199 -18.76 -0.25 22.43
CA GLU A 199 -18.31 0.92 23.20
C GLU A 199 -19.49 1.89 23.39
N PRO A 200 -19.79 2.33 24.63
CA PRO A 200 -20.84 3.31 24.87
C PRO A 200 -20.43 4.69 24.31
N PRO A 201 -21.34 5.44 23.67
CA PRO A 201 -21.05 6.74 23.07
C PRO A 201 -20.32 7.72 24.00
N GLU A 202 -20.67 7.69 25.28
CA GLU A 202 -20.16 8.58 26.33
C GLU A 202 -18.67 8.35 26.63
N GLN A 203 -18.16 7.13 26.41
CA GLN A 203 -16.73 6.82 26.56
C GLN A 203 -15.91 7.14 25.31
N LEU A 204 -16.56 7.32 24.15
CA LEU A 204 -15.88 7.70 22.91
C LEU A 204 -15.66 9.22 22.81
N VAL A 205 -16.54 10.04 23.38
CA VAL A 205 -16.43 11.51 23.34
C VAL A 205 -15.15 11.98 24.05
N GLY A 206 -14.37 12.83 23.37
CA GLY A 206 -13.12 13.39 23.87
C GLY A 206 -11.89 12.49 23.69
N CYS A 207 -12.07 11.19 23.42
CA CYS A 207 -10.97 10.25 23.21
C CYS A 207 -10.24 10.47 21.89
N LEU A 208 -8.97 10.05 21.87
CA LEU A 208 -8.15 9.99 20.66
C LEU A 208 -8.28 8.61 20.01
N VAL A 209 -8.41 8.59 18.68
CA VAL A 209 -8.59 7.38 17.86
C VAL A 209 -7.74 7.46 16.59
N VAL A 210 -7.49 6.32 15.93
CA VAL A 210 -6.80 6.27 14.63
C VAL A 210 -7.80 6.15 13.48
N LEU A 211 -7.73 7.07 12.51
CA LEU A 211 -8.61 7.13 11.33
C LEU A 211 -7.84 6.97 10.03
N LEU A 212 -8.44 6.26 9.08
CA LEU A 212 -8.08 6.28 7.67
C LEU A 212 -8.82 7.44 6.97
N CYS A 213 -8.05 8.42 6.50
CA CYS A 213 -8.54 9.76 6.12
C CYS A 213 -8.57 10.02 4.61
N ASN A 214 -7.91 9.20 3.80
CA ASN A 214 -7.90 9.31 2.32
C ASN A 214 -8.83 8.30 1.62
N VAL A 215 -9.79 7.71 2.33
CA VAL A 215 -10.89 6.99 1.67
C VAL A 215 -11.82 7.98 0.95
N ARG A 216 -12.25 7.63 -0.26
CA ARG A 216 -13.34 8.35 -0.94
C ARG A 216 -14.58 8.37 -0.03
N PRO A 217 -15.22 9.53 0.22
CA PRO A 217 -16.40 9.60 1.07
C PRO A 217 -17.57 8.73 0.56
N VAL A 218 -18.26 8.06 1.48
CA VAL A 218 -19.37 7.14 1.18
C VAL A 218 -20.61 7.52 1.99
N LYS A 219 -21.79 7.51 1.36
CA LYS A 219 -23.06 7.64 2.07
C LYS A 219 -23.45 6.30 2.71
N VAL A 220 -23.50 6.26 4.03
CA VAL A 220 -24.02 5.16 4.83
C VAL A 220 -25.40 5.58 5.31
N ARG A 221 -26.46 4.95 4.78
CA ARG A 221 -27.88 5.26 5.11
C ARG A 221 -28.16 6.78 5.16
N GLY A 222 -27.83 7.48 4.08
CA GLY A 222 -28.03 8.93 3.96
C GLY A 222 -26.88 9.81 4.49
N VAL A 223 -26.23 9.41 5.59
CA VAL A 223 -25.12 10.18 6.21
C VAL A 223 -23.80 9.95 5.46
N GLN A 224 -23.07 11.01 5.13
CA GLN A 224 -21.78 10.93 4.43
C GLN A 224 -20.62 10.71 5.42
N SER A 225 -20.02 9.52 5.41
CA SER A 225 -18.79 9.23 6.15
C SER A 225 -17.58 9.65 5.32
N GLN A 226 -16.71 10.49 5.90
CA GLN A 226 -15.52 11.08 5.26
C GLN A 226 -14.20 10.45 5.72
N ALA A 227 -14.27 9.46 6.61
CA ALA A 227 -13.15 8.68 7.13
C ALA A 227 -13.63 7.27 7.51
N ARG A 228 -12.68 6.39 7.85
CA ARG A 228 -12.94 5.09 8.49
C ARG A 228 -12.16 5.01 9.81
N LEU A 229 -12.86 4.72 10.89
CA LEU A 229 -12.26 4.43 12.20
C LEU A 229 -11.59 3.06 12.17
N LEU A 230 -10.32 2.98 12.59
CA LEU A 230 -9.61 1.72 12.71
C LEU A 230 -9.86 1.07 14.08
N CYS A 231 -10.34 -0.16 14.05
CA CYS A 231 -10.62 -0.96 15.23
C CYS A 231 -9.83 -2.26 15.24
N ALA A 232 -9.37 -2.69 16.41
CA ALA A 232 -8.97 -4.08 16.61
C ALA A 232 -10.23 -4.93 16.80
N VAL A 233 -10.21 -6.16 16.27
CA VAL A 233 -11.36 -7.07 16.27
C VAL A 233 -10.88 -8.49 16.55
N ASN A 234 -11.52 -9.15 17.52
CA ASN A 234 -11.37 -10.58 17.78
C ASN A 234 -12.71 -11.31 17.56
N GLN A 235 -12.90 -12.49 18.16
CA GLN A 235 -14.14 -13.28 18.00
C GLN A 235 -15.36 -12.69 18.72
N GLU A 236 -15.15 -11.84 19.73
CA GLU A 236 -16.18 -11.40 20.68
C GLU A 236 -16.41 -9.88 20.66
N ARG A 237 -15.35 -9.10 20.45
CA ARG A 237 -15.36 -7.64 20.61
C ARG A 237 -14.60 -6.89 19.52
N MET A 238 -14.97 -5.63 19.37
CA MET A 238 -14.36 -4.62 18.50
C MET A 238 -14.10 -3.36 19.32
N GLU A 239 -12.86 -2.90 19.36
CA GLU A 239 -12.46 -1.70 20.13
C GLU A 239 -11.60 -0.77 19.25
N PRO A 240 -11.70 0.56 19.41
CA PRO A 240 -10.95 1.51 18.60
C PRO A 240 -9.46 1.48 18.94
N LEU A 241 -8.59 1.68 17.94
CA LEU A 241 -7.16 1.82 18.19
C LEU A 241 -6.87 3.14 18.93
N THR A 242 -6.29 3.02 20.12
CA THR A 242 -5.84 4.14 20.95
C THR A 242 -4.41 4.56 20.56
N PRO A 243 -4.18 5.82 20.15
CA PRO A 243 -2.84 6.35 19.93
C PRO A 243 -2.12 6.63 21.26
N PRO A 244 -0.79 6.86 21.26
CA PRO A 244 -0.06 7.19 22.49
C PRO A 244 -0.56 8.51 23.12
N THR A 245 -0.48 8.62 24.45
CA THR A 245 -1.03 9.76 25.22
C THR A 245 -0.48 11.14 24.82
N ALA A 246 0.72 11.20 24.24
CA ALA A 246 1.33 12.43 23.73
C ALA A 246 0.84 12.84 22.32
N ALA A 247 -0.07 12.07 21.72
CA ALA A 247 -0.63 12.36 20.40
C ALA A 247 -1.64 13.51 20.41
N GLN A 248 -1.79 14.14 19.25
CA GLN A 248 -2.66 15.27 18.99
C GLN A 248 -3.45 15.05 17.70
N PRO A 249 -4.64 15.66 17.55
CA PRO A 249 -5.39 15.65 16.30
C PRO A 249 -4.53 16.05 15.08
N GLY A 250 -4.56 15.22 14.04
CA GLY A 250 -3.78 15.42 12.82
C GLY A 250 -2.39 14.78 12.82
N ASP A 251 -1.89 14.25 13.95
CA ASP A 251 -0.64 13.47 13.96
C ASP A 251 -0.74 12.29 12.99
N ARG A 252 0.23 12.17 12.07
CA ARG A 252 0.29 11.09 11.09
C ARG A 252 0.88 9.83 11.70
N ILE A 253 0.22 8.69 11.50
CA ILE A 253 0.79 7.37 11.80
C ILE A 253 1.79 7.02 10.70
N THR A 254 2.99 6.60 11.09
CA THR A 254 4.03 6.16 10.17
C THR A 254 4.54 4.77 10.56
N PHE A 255 5.26 4.15 9.63
CA PHE A 255 5.69 2.76 9.72
C PHE A 255 7.19 2.69 9.44
N GLN A 256 7.94 2.06 10.34
CA GLN A 256 9.38 1.87 10.14
C GLN A 256 9.65 1.07 8.85
N ASN A 257 10.67 1.47 8.09
CA ASN A 257 11.05 0.87 6.81
C ASN A 257 10.02 0.97 5.67
N TYR A 258 8.94 1.74 5.85
CA TYR A 258 7.97 2.08 4.81
C TYR A 258 7.95 3.60 4.57
N PRO A 259 8.98 4.17 3.91
CA PRO A 259 9.01 5.59 3.54
C PRO A 259 8.11 5.86 2.33
N GLY A 260 7.16 6.79 2.47
CA GLY A 260 6.30 7.23 1.38
C GLY A 260 5.26 8.25 1.85
N GLU A 261 4.66 8.96 0.90
CA GLU A 261 3.54 9.89 1.15
C GLU A 261 2.21 9.23 0.78
N PRO A 262 1.12 9.55 1.50
CA PRO A 262 -0.17 8.91 1.28
C PRO A 262 -0.82 9.46 0.02
N GLU A 263 -1.72 8.68 -0.57
CA GLU A 263 -2.47 9.16 -1.73
C GLU A 263 -3.50 10.21 -1.31
N ARG A 264 -3.74 11.21 -2.16
CA ARG A 264 -4.75 12.24 -1.88
C ARG A 264 -6.16 11.66 -1.69
N GLU A 265 -6.51 10.65 -2.49
CA GLU A 265 -7.72 9.84 -2.34
C GLU A 265 -7.45 8.44 -2.89
N LEU A 266 -7.81 7.39 -2.14
CA LEU A 266 -7.67 5.98 -2.54
C LEU A 266 -8.68 5.62 -3.62
N ASN A 267 -8.21 5.11 -4.75
CA ASN A 267 -9.07 4.64 -5.84
C ASN A 267 -9.86 3.37 -5.43
N PRO A 268 -11.20 3.40 -5.33
CA PRO A 268 -12.00 2.24 -4.90
C PRO A 268 -11.86 1.01 -5.81
N LYS A 269 -11.52 1.19 -7.09
CA LYS A 269 -11.31 0.08 -8.04
C LYS A 269 -10.07 -0.74 -7.70
N GLN A 270 -9.06 -0.14 -7.05
CA GLN A 270 -7.80 -0.81 -6.72
C GLN A 270 -7.85 -1.60 -5.41
N ARG A 271 -8.92 -1.42 -4.61
CA ARG A 271 -9.18 -2.11 -3.33
C ARG A 271 -7.95 -2.17 -2.41
N ILE A 272 -7.30 -1.02 -2.25
CA ILE A 272 -5.99 -0.90 -1.57
C ILE A 272 -6.14 -1.31 -0.10
N TRP A 273 -7.18 -0.80 0.57
CA TRP A 273 -7.50 -1.13 1.95
C TRP A 273 -7.71 -2.64 2.12
N GLU A 274 -8.56 -3.24 1.29
CA GLU A 274 -8.92 -4.66 1.38
C GLU A 274 -7.74 -5.59 1.06
N ARG A 275 -6.77 -5.13 0.24
CA ARG A 275 -5.51 -5.85 -0.06
C ARG A 275 -4.46 -5.74 1.03
N LEU A 276 -4.56 -4.73 1.89
CA LEU A 276 -3.66 -4.49 3.03
C LEU A 276 -4.20 -5.06 4.33
N GLN A 277 -5.53 -5.11 4.49
CA GLN A 277 -6.21 -5.57 5.70
C GLN A 277 -5.73 -6.92 6.26
N PRO A 278 -5.45 -7.97 5.44
CA PRO A 278 -4.92 -9.23 5.97
C PRO A 278 -3.52 -9.13 6.58
N ASP A 279 -2.75 -8.11 6.17
CA ASP A 279 -1.42 -7.82 6.68
C ASP A 279 -1.47 -6.88 7.93
N LEU A 280 -2.66 -6.49 8.42
CA LEU A 280 -2.89 -5.58 9.55
C LEU A 280 -3.47 -6.32 10.78
N CYS A 281 -2.71 -6.37 11.88
CA CYS A 281 -3.08 -7.07 13.11
C CYS A 281 -2.48 -6.41 14.36
N THR A 282 -3.05 -6.71 15.54
CA THR A 282 -2.40 -6.39 16.82
C THR A 282 -1.43 -7.48 17.24
N ASP A 283 -0.34 -7.13 17.92
CA ASP A 283 0.62 -8.08 18.46
C ASP A 283 0.16 -8.68 19.81
N ALA A 284 1.01 -9.52 20.43
CA ALA A 284 0.75 -10.11 21.75
C ALA A 284 0.61 -9.08 22.89
N LYS A 285 1.03 -7.82 22.69
CA LYS A 285 0.94 -6.69 23.63
C LYS A 285 -0.16 -5.69 23.25
N GLY A 286 -1.00 -6.03 22.27
CA GLY A 286 -2.06 -5.17 21.74
C GLY A 286 -1.56 -4.05 20.82
N VAL A 287 -0.28 -3.98 20.47
CA VAL A 287 0.28 -2.95 19.58
C VAL A 287 -0.23 -3.20 18.17
N ALA A 288 -0.79 -2.17 17.52
CA ALA A 288 -1.22 -2.28 16.12
C ALA A 288 0.00 -2.37 15.20
N THR A 289 -0.01 -3.31 14.25
CA THR A 289 1.09 -3.56 13.32
C THR A 289 0.63 -3.77 11.88
N TYR A 290 1.51 -3.46 10.94
CA TYR A 290 1.46 -3.90 9.53
C TYR A 290 2.65 -4.80 9.27
N LYS A 291 2.42 -6.09 8.99
CA LYS A 291 3.50 -7.09 8.80
C LYS A 291 4.52 -7.13 9.94
N GLY A 292 4.06 -6.92 11.18
CA GLY A 292 4.91 -6.83 12.38
C GLY A 292 5.60 -5.48 12.61
N VAL A 293 5.49 -4.51 11.68
CA VAL A 293 5.94 -3.12 11.90
C VAL A 293 4.86 -2.34 12.62
N ALA A 294 5.18 -1.77 13.77
CA ALA A 294 4.22 -1.06 14.60
C ALA A 294 3.70 0.25 13.98
N PHE A 295 2.46 0.62 14.34
CA PHE A 295 1.85 1.91 14.06
C PHE A 295 2.48 2.98 14.98
N GLU A 296 3.40 3.79 14.46
CA GLU A 296 4.14 4.79 15.25
C GLU A 296 3.62 6.21 14.98
N VAL A 297 3.30 6.94 16.05
CA VAL A 297 3.28 8.42 16.03
C VAL A 297 4.68 8.90 16.36
N ARG A 298 5.37 9.49 15.37
CA ARG A 298 6.80 9.82 15.44
C ARG A 298 7.17 10.60 16.69
N GLY A 299 8.08 10.05 17.49
CA GLY A 299 8.56 10.68 18.72
C GLY A 299 7.55 10.74 19.88
N LYS A 300 6.33 10.22 19.69
CA LYS A 300 5.24 10.25 20.69
C LYS A 300 4.85 8.84 21.19
N GLY A 301 5.01 7.81 20.36
CA GLY A 301 4.86 6.40 20.77
C GLY A 301 4.11 5.52 19.77
N LEU A 302 3.60 4.38 20.24
CA LEU A 302 2.93 3.36 19.42
C LEU A 302 1.42 3.30 19.69
N CYS A 303 0.63 3.07 18.65
CA CYS A 303 -0.81 2.86 18.76
C CYS A 303 -1.13 1.44 19.23
N ARG A 304 -2.15 1.28 20.08
CA ARG A 304 -2.53 0.00 20.68
C ARG A 304 -4.04 -0.16 20.73
N ALA A 305 -4.49 -1.40 20.76
CA ALA A 305 -5.83 -1.76 21.18
C ALA A 305 -5.86 -1.88 22.72
N PRO A 306 -6.87 -1.33 23.43
CA PRO A 306 -6.99 -1.39 24.89
C PRO A 306 -6.82 -2.78 25.51
N SER A 307 -7.32 -3.83 24.85
CA SER A 307 -7.40 -5.19 25.39
C SER A 307 -7.21 -6.32 24.36
N ILE A 308 -7.35 -6.07 23.06
CA ILE A 308 -7.27 -7.08 22.00
C ILE A 308 -5.82 -7.27 21.55
N SER A 309 -5.19 -8.34 22.03
CA SER A 309 -3.95 -8.87 21.47
C SER A 309 -4.23 -9.92 20.38
N ASN A 310 -3.32 -10.03 19.40
CA ASN A 310 -3.41 -10.97 18.27
C ASN A 310 -4.73 -10.87 17.45
N GLY A 311 -5.38 -9.71 17.43
CA GLY A 311 -6.61 -9.44 16.69
C GLY A 311 -6.34 -8.93 15.27
N CYS A 312 -7.36 -8.97 14.41
CA CYS A 312 -7.31 -8.35 13.09
C CYS A 312 -7.73 -6.87 13.17
N ILE A 313 -7.21 -6.01 12.29
CA ILE A 313 -7.62 -4.60 12.23
C ILE A 313 -8.66 -4.39 11.11
N LYS A 314 -9.72 -3.61 11.39
CA LYS A 314 -10.82 -3.33 10.45
C LYS A 314 -11.15 -1.85 10.37
#